data_AF-A0A7S3FIX0-F1
#
_entry.id   AF-A0A7S3FIX0-F1
#
_cell.length_a   1.000
_cell.length_b   1.000
_cell.length_c   1.000
_cell.angle_alpha   90.00
_cell.angle_beta   90.00
_cell.angle_gamma   90.00
#
_symmetry.space_group_name_H-M   'P 1'
#
loop_
_entity.id
_entity.type
_entity.pdbx_description
1 polymer ?
#
loop_
_entity_poly.entity_id
_entity_poly.type
_entity_poly.pdbx_seq_one_letter_code
_entity_poly.pdbx_strand_id
1 'polypeptide(L)'
;MYKVELPDADKMPQTFVGGETSSWHEHGDLTNLQTRVLTRAAAVAERLWSGRPSRLDIARQRLASLRCRLLRRGLAASPVIPDHCDAPPLPSPSPLPSPLSSPLPSPLLSPLPPPLPSPLPPAGEIGPHAEWWMDGPSPSGREELVDGREELMDGREEL
;
A
#
# COMPACT_ATOMS: atom_id res chain seq x y z
N MET A 1 -3.48 16.74 -11.02
CA MET A 1 -2.54 15.71 -10.49
C MET A 1 -1.58 16.42 -9.56
N TYR A 2 -1.50 16.00 -8.30
CA TYR A 2 -0.67 16.69 -7.30
C TYR A 2 0.81 16.32 -7.48
N LYS A 3 1.69 17.29 -7.22
CA LYS A 3 3.14 17.12 -7.29
C LYS A 3 3.63 16.71 -5.91
N VAL A 4 4.22 15.51 -5.80
CA VAL A 4 4.91 15.08 -4.57
C VAL A 4 6.39 15.38 -4.73
N GLU A 5 6.91 16.24 -3.86
CA GLU A 5 8.34 16.54 -3.78
C GLU A 5 8.98 15.60 -2.74
N LEU A 6 10.14 15.04 -3.10
CA LEU A 6 10.93 14.27 -2.15
C LEU A 6 11.91 15.24 -1.48
N PRO A 7 12.26 15.03 -0.20
CA PRO A 7 13.29 15.83 0.44
C PRO A 7 14.60 15.75 -0.35
N ASP A 8 15.35 16.85 -0.36
CA ASP A 8 16.73 16.83 -0.87
C ASP A 8 17.56 15.84 -0.05
N ALA A 9 18.56 15.22 -0.67
CA ALA A 9 19.43 14.25 -0.01
C ALA A 9 20.08 14.82 1.27
N ASP A 10 20.45 16.10 1.27
CA ASP A 10 21.09 16.78 2.40
C ASP A 10 20.12 17.08 3.57
N LYS A 11 18.80 17.07 3.29
CA LYS A 11 17.73 17.35 4.26
C LYS A 11 16.92 16.10 4.61
N MET A 12 17.33 14.95 4.11
CA MET A 12 16.62 13.68 4.32
C MET A 12 16.90 13.19 5.76
N PRO A 13 15.88 12.90 6.59
CA PRO A 13 16.12 12.35 7.91
C PRO A 13 16.77 10.96 7.80
N GLN A 14 17.64 10.60 8.75
CA GLN A 14 18.33 9.30 8.78
C GLN A 14 17.36 8.11 8.88
N THR A 15 16.12 8.34 9.31
CA THR A 15 15.06 7.33 9.36
C THR A 15 14.39 7.08 8.01
N PHE A 16 14.64 7.92 7.01
CA PHE A 16 14.08 7.75 5.68
C PHE A 16 14.89 6.70 4.91
N VAL A 17 14.31 5.53 4.72
CA VAL A 17 14.93 4.41 3.99
C VAL A 17 14.56 4.43 2.50
N GLY A 18 13.38 4.96 2.14
CA GLY A 18 12.92 4.99 0.77
C GLY A 18 11.39 5.07 0.66
N GLY A 19 10.85 4.44 -0.37
CA GLY A 19 9.41 4.34 -0.59
C GLY A 19 9.02 3.05 -1.28
N GLU A 20 7.75 2.72 -1.21
CA GLU A 20 7.17 1.55 -1.86
C GLU A 20 5.97 1.94 -2.73
N THR A 21 5.64 1.04 -3.65
CA THR A 21 4.40 1.11 -4.43
C THR A 21 3.60 -0.14 -4.15
N SER A 22 2.40 0.03 -3.62
CA SER A 22 1.49 -1.08 -3.34
C SER A 22 0.45 -1.21 -4.47
N SER A 23 0.09 -2.45 -4.79
CA SER A 23 -1.01 -2.76 -5.69
C SER A 23 -1.96 -3.74 -5.01
N TRP A 24 -3.14 -3.26 -4.65
CA TRP A 24 -4.18 -4.09 -4.05
C TRP A 24 -4.90 -4.94 -5.10
N HIS A 25 -5.28 -6.14 -4.68
CA HIS A 25 -5.69 -7.25 -5.56
C HIS A 25 -7.19 -7.59 -5.47
N GLU A 26 -8.03 -6.68 -4.96
CA GLU A 26 -9.50 -6.87 -4.94
C GLU A 26 -10.05 -7.06 -6.36
N HIS A 27 -9.41 -6.42 -7.34
CA HIS A 27 -9.69 -6.55 -8.77
C HIS A 27 -8.42 -6.96 -9.55
N GLY A 28 -7.46 -7.56 -8.86
CA GLY A 28 -6.25 -8.06 -9.47
C GLY A 28 -6.40 -9.54 -9.77
N ASP A 29 -5.86 -9.97 -10.90
CA ASP A 29 -5.64 -11.38 -11.19
C ASP A 29 -4.35 -11.55 -12.02
N LEU A 30 -4.04 -12.79 -12.37
CA LEU A 30 -2.87 -13.09 -13.21
C LEU A 30 -2.94 -12.46 -14.60
N THR A 31 -4.15 -12.10 -15.08
CA THR A 31 -4.34 -11.51 -16.41
C THR A 31 -3.94 -10.04 -16.45
N ASN A 32 -4.07 -9.34 -15.32
CA ASN A 32 -3.87 -7.89 -15.26
C ASN A 32 -2.71 -7.45 -14.35
N LEU A 33 -2.10 -8.35 -13.59
CA LEU A 33 -1.02 -8.00 -12.65
C LEU A 33 0.15 -7.28 -13.36
N GLN A 34 0.66 -7.87 -14.45
CA GLN A 34 1.82 -7.32 -15.15
C GLN A 34 1.53 -5.94 -15.77
N THR A 35 0.35 -5.80 -16.39
CA THR A 35 -0.04 -4.55 -17.06
C THR A 35 -0.29 -3.45 -16.04
N ARG A 36 -0.81 -3.78 -14.86
CA ARG A 36 -1.05 -2.82 -13.78
C ARG A 36 0.24 -2.39 -13.10
N VAL A 37 1.17 -3.31 -12.83
CA VAL A 37 2.29 -3.05 -11.93
C VAL A 37 3.55 -2.58 -12.67
N LEU A 38 4.00 -3.28 -13.70
CA LEU A 38 5.39 -3.16 -14.18
C LEU A 38 5.78 -1.73 -14.58
N THR A 39 4.99 -1.09 -15.44
CA THR A 39 5.31 0.26 -15.94
C THR A 39 5.13 1.34 -14.86
N ARG A 40 4.13 1.17 -13.98
CA ARG A 40 3.84 2.12 -12.89
C ARG A 40 4.92 2.02 -11.79
N ALA A 41 5.28 0.81 -11.42
CA ALA A 41 6.35 0.55 -10.45
C ALA A 41 7.72 1.01 -10.98
N ALA A 42 7.97 0.89 -12.28
CA ALA A 42 9.19 1.42 -12.88
C ALA A 42 9.30 2.95 -12.77
N ALA A 43 8.18 3.68 -12.86
CA ALA A 43 8.19 5.13 -12.66
C ALA A 43 8.56 5.51 -11.22
N VAL A 44 8.04 4.75 -10.24
CA VAL A 44 8.39 4.92 -8.82
C VAL A 44 9.86 4.57 -8.59
N ALA A 45 10.34 3.46 -9.16
CA ALA A 45 11.73 3.04 -9.06
C ALA A 45 12.69 4.09 -9.65
N GLU A 46 12.37 4.68 -10.80
CA GLU A 46 13.17 5.76 -11.38
C GLU A 46 13.28 6.97 -10.44
N ARG A 47 12.16 7.34 -9.79
CA ARG A 47 12.13 8.46 -8.86
C ARG A 47 12.99 8.20 -7.62
N LEU A 48 12.89 7.01 -7.03
CA LEU A 48 13.65 6.65 -5.84
C LEU A 48 15.14 6.43 -6.13
N TRP A 49 15.48 5.95 -7.34
CA TRP A 49 16.86 5.68 -7.72
C TRP A 49 17.67 6.92 -8.09
N SER A 50 17.05 7.86 -8.81
CA SER A 50 17.77 9.03 -9.35
C SER A 50 17.92 10.18 -8.36
N GLY A 51 17.12 10.21 -7.29
CA GLY A 51 17.14 11.26 -6.26
C GLY A 51 16.77 12.66 -6.77
N ARG A 52 16.45 12.83 -8.06
CA ARG A 52 16.17 14.13 -8.69
C ARG A 52 14.94 14.04 -9.59
N PRO A 53 14.06 15.06 -9.59
CA PRO A 53 12.94 15.10 -10.51
C PRO A 53 13.42 15.22 -11.96
N SER A 54 13.04 14.28 -12.82
CA SER A 54 13.17 14.40 -14.27
C SER A 54 11.99 15.19 -14.85
N ARG A 55 12.18 15.84 -16.00
CA ARG A 55 11.07 16.44 -16.74
C ARG A 55 10.15 15.32 -17.25
N LEU A 56 8.83 15.51 -17.13
CA LEU A 56 7.83 14.47 -17.38
C LEU A 56 7.87 13.94 -18.82
N ASP A 57 8.15 14.81 -19.80
CA ASP A 57 8.32 14.47 -21.21
C ASP A 57 9.49 13.49 -21.43
N ILE A 58 10.65 13.78 -20.85
CA ILE A 58 11.84 12.92 -20.93
C ILE A 58 11.59 11.60 -20.19
N ALA A 59 10.97 11.64 -19.02
CA ALA A 59 10.63 10.46 -18.23
C ALA A 59 9.69 9.52 -18.98
N ARG A 60 8.66 10.07 -19.65
CA ARG A 60 7.72 9.30 -20.47
C ARG A 60 8.41 8.56 -21.62
N GLN A 61 9.33 9.23 -22.32
CA GLN A 61 10.11 8.59 -23.40
C GLN A 61 11.00 7.45 -22.88
N ARG A 62 11.61 7.62 -21.69
CA ARG A 62 12.41 6.56 -21.06
C ARG A 62 11.57 5.37 -20.61
N LEU A 63 10.39 5.63 -20.04
CA LEU A 63 9.45 4.58 -19.65
C LEU A 63 8.87 3.84 -20.87
N ALA A 64 8.61 4.53 -21.99
CA ALA A 64 8.26 3.93 -23.27
C ALA A 64 9.34 2.95 -23.77
N SER A 65 10.61 3.39 -23.75
CA SER A 65 11.75 2.51 -24.10
C SER A 65 11.89 1.31 -23.13
N LEU A 66 11.64 1.52 -21.83
CA LEU A 66 11.60 0.44 -20.85
C LEU A 66 10.48 -0.55 -21.17
N ARG A 67 9.28 -0.09 -21.51
CA ARG A 67 8.16 -0.94 -21.92
C ARG A 67 8.55 -1.83 -23.09
N CYS A 68 9.16 -1.29 -24.15
CA CYS A 68 9.60 -2.12 -25.28
C CYS A 68 10.63 -3.19 -24.86
N ARG A 69 11.48 -2.90 -23.86
CA ARG A 69 12.40 -3.88 -23.28
C ARG A 69 11.70 -4.95 -22.43
N LEU A 70 10.57 -4.63 -21.81
CA LEU A 70 9.75 -5.59 -21.05
C LEU A 70 8.96 -6.51 -22.00
N LEU A 71 8.35 -5.94 -23.05
CA LEU A 71 7.62 -6.72 -24.06
C LEU A 71 8.51 -7.73 -24.78
N ARG A 72 9.74 -7.32 -25.16
CA ARG A 72 10.73 -8.23 -25.76
C ARG A 72 11.18 -9.37 -24.83
N ARG A 73 10.88 -9.28 -23.52
CA ARG A 73 11.11 -10.33 -22.53
C ARG A 73 9.84 -11.15 -22.21
N GLY A 74 8.76 -10.93 -22.94
CA GLY A 74 7.49 -11.63 -22.71
C GLY A 74 6.68 -11.10 -21.52
N LEU A 75 7.00 -9.91 -21.00
CA LEU A 75 6.27 -9.28 -19.91
C LEU A 75 5.24 -8.28 -20.43
N ALA A 76 3.98 -8.43 -19.99
CA ALA A 76 2.88 -7.59 -20.40
C ALA A 76 2.92 -6.21 -19.72
N ALA A 77 3.76 -5.29 -20.22
CA ALA A 77 3.87 -3.93 -19.70
C ALA A 77 2.87 -2.97 -20.35
N SER A 78 2.15 -2.20 -19.53
CA SER A 78 1.16 -1.22 -19.98
C SER A 78 1.79 -0.01 -20.67
N PRO A 79 1.15 0.55 -21.72
CA PRO A 79 1.60 1.76 -22.39
C PRO A 79 1.58 3.00 -21.48
N VAL A 80 2.53 3.91 -21.70
CA VAL A 80 2.61 5.21 -21.00
C VAL A 80 2.14 6.36 -21.88
N ILE A 81 2.40 6.24 -23.17
CA ILE A 81 2.10 7.20 -24.23
C ILE A 81 1.67 6.41 -25.47
N PRO A 82 1.01 7.04 -26.45
CA PRO A 82 0.80 6.43 -27.76
C PRO A 82 2.16 6.21 -28.44
N ASP A 83 2.72 5.01 -28.29
CA ASP A 83 3.98 4.58 -28.87
C ASP A 83 3.85 3.25 -29.63
N HIS A 84 4.86 2.93 -30.42
CA HIS A 84 4.98 1.65 -31.09
C HIS A 84 6.28 0.97 -30.65
N CYS A 85 6.17 -0.32 -30.31
CA CYS A 85 7.31 -1.18 -30.01
C CYS A 85 7.32 -2.33 -31.01
N ASP A 86 8.43 -2.50 -31.71
CA ASP A 86 8.69 -3.72 -32.49
C ASP A 86 9.10 -4.84 -31.52
N ALA A 87 8.09 -5.49 -30.95
CA ALA A 87 8.24 -6.61 -30.04
C ALA A 87 7.32 -7.75 -30.51
N PRO A 88 7.74 -9.02 -30.37
CA PRO A 88 6.88 -10.15 -30.70
C PRO A 88 5.58 -10.07 -29.87
N PRO A 89 4.45 -10.54 -30.43
CA PRO A 89 3.21 -10.61 -29.67
C PRO A 89 3.45 -11.40 -28.39
N LEU A 90 2.88 -10.92 -27.29
CA LEU A 90 3.00 -11.60 -26.01
C LEU A 90 2.46 -13.02 -26.14
N PRO A 91 3.07 -14.01 -25.44
CA PRO A 91 2.50 -15.33 -25.40
C PRO A 91 1.08 -15.20 -24.87
N SER A 92 0.09 -15.57 -25.69
CA SER A 92 -1.27 -15.68 -25.19
C SER A 92 -1.25 -16.66 -24.03
N PRO A 93 -1.98 -16.44 -22.93
CA PRO A 93 -2.21 -17.51 -21.98
C PRO A 93 -2.83 -18.65 -22.78
N SER A 94 -2.07 -19.73 -23.00
CA SER A 94 -2.59 -20.94 -23.63
C SER A 94 -3.86 -21.32 -22.87
N PRO A 95 -4.94 -21.77 -23.53
CA PRO A 95 -6.03 -22.38 -22.79
C PRO A 95 -5.39 -23.44 -21.90
N LEU A 96 -5.64 -23.33 -20.59
CA LEU A 96 -5.20 -24.32 -19.61
C LEU A 96 -5.42 -25.70 -20.23
N PRO A 97 -4.45 -26.64 -20.14
CA PRO A 97 -4.74 -28.01 -20.52
C PRO A 97 -6.01 -28.38 -19.77
N SER A 98 -7.06 -28.77 -20.51
CA SER A 98 -8.33 -29.22 -19.94
C SER A 98 -7.99 -30.14 -18.78
N PRO A 99 -8.63 -30.00 -17.60
CA PRO A 99 -8.26 -30.79 -16.44
C PRO A 99 -8.22 -32.24 -16.89
N LEU A 100 -7.01 -32.81 -16.93
CA LEU A 100 -6.81 -34.19 -17.27
C LEU A 100 -7.76 -34.94 -16.33
N SER A 101 -8.67 -35.74 -16.87
CA SER A 101 -9.64 -36.51 -16.11
C SER A 101 -8.89 -37.51 -15.23
N SER A 102 -8.35 -37.03 -14.12
CA SER A 102 -7.87 -37.84 -13.03
C SER A 102 -9.09 -38.08 -12.15
N PRO A 103 -9.59 -39.33 -12.04
CA PRO A 103 -10.57 -39.66 -11.03
C PRO A 103 -9.83 -39.58 -9.70
N LEU A 104 -9.88 -38.42 -9.05
CA LEU A 104 -9.44 -38.34 -7.67
C LEU A 104 -10.49 -39.13 -6.85
N PRO A 105 -10.11 -40.23 -6.17
CA PRO A 105 -11.07 -40.92 -5.31
C PRO A 105 -11.52 -39.93 -4.22
N SER A 106 -12.82 -39.74 -4.08
CA SER A 106 -13.41 -38.88 -3.06
C SER A 106 -12.78 -39.19 -1.70
N PRO A 107 -12.28 -38.19 -0.95
CA PRO A 107 -11.84 -38.44 0.41
C PRO A 107 -13.07 -38.90 1.20
N LEU A 108 -13.01 -40.12 1.71
CA LEU A 108 -14.01 -40.66 2.63
C LEU A 108 -14.16 -39.67 3.80
N LEU A 109 -15.38 -39.16 3.93
CA LEU A 109 -15.81 -38.24 4.98
C LEU A 109 -15.66 -38.95 6.33
N SER A 110 -14.49 -38.83 6.95
CA SER A 110 -14.35 -39.16 8.37
C SER A 110 -15.04 -38.04 9.17
N PRO A 111 -15.95 -38.36 10.10
CA PRO A 111 -16.63 -37.34 10.89
C PRO A 111 -15.61 -36.58 11.74
N LEU A 112 -15.69 -35.25 11.69
CA LEU A 112 -14.85 -34.34 12.47
C LEU A 112 -15.10 -34.57 13.98
N PRO A 113 -14.06 -34.75 14.81
CA PRO A 113 -14.26 -34.85 16.26
C PRO A 113 -14.82 -33.53 16.82
N PRO A 114 -15.64 -33.58 17.90
CA PRO A 114 -16.17 -32.38 18.52
C PRO A 114 -15.04 -31.47 19.02
N PRO A 115 -15.22 -30.13 18.98
CA PRO A 115 -14.19 -29.21 19.41
C PRO A 115 -13.87 -29.42 20.91
N LEU A 116 -12.58 -29.43 21.23
CA LEU A 116 -12.08 -29.46 22.61
C LEU A 116 -12.63 -28.24 23.38
N PRO A 117 -13.07 -28.38 24.64
CA PRO A 117 -13.46 -27.23 25.44
C PRO A 117 -12.23 -26.34 25.70
N SER A 118 -12.40 -25.04 25.47
CA SER A 118 -11.40 -24.02 25.76
C SER A 118 -11.02 -24.04 27.25
N PRO A 119 -9.74 -23.89 27.62
CA PRO A 119 -9.36 -23.78 29.02
C PRO A 119 -9.95 -22.50 29.62
N LEU A 120 -10.61 -22.63 30.77
CA LEU A 120 -11.01 -21.45 31.56
C LEU A 120 -9.75 -20.68 31.98
N PRO A 121 -9.75 -19.34 31.92
CA PRO A 121 -8.65 -18.57 32.48
C PRO A 121 -8.57 -18.81 34.00
N PRO A 122 -7.35 -18.89 34.58
CA PRO A 122 -7.22 -18.98 36.02
C PRO A 122 -7.83 -17.73 36.67
N ALA A 123 -8.66 -17.96 37.68
CA ALA A 123 -9.15 -16.90 38.53
C ALA A 123 -7.97 -16.33 39.33
N GLY A 124 -7.60 -15.07 39.05
CA GLY A 124 -6.70 -14.27 39.88
C GLY A 124 -5.35 -13.97 39.24
N GLU A 125 -5.23 -12.78 38.65
CA GLU A 125 -4.52 -11.64 39.25
C GLU A 125 -4.54 -10.48 38.24
N ILE A 126 -5.27 -9.42 38.60
CA ILE A 126 -5.36 -8.19 37.80
C ILE A 126 -4.15 -7.34 38.19
N GLY A 127 -3.08 -7.41 37.39
CA GLY A 127 -1.97 -6.45 37.44
C GLY A 127 -2.24 -5.27 36.49
N PRO A 128 -1.95 -4.01 36.88
CA PRO A 128 -2.32 -2.84 36.08
C PRO A 128 -1.27 -2.58 34.99
N HIS A 129 -1.47 -3.07 33.77
CA HIS A 129 -0.72 -2.55 32.62
C HIS A 129 -1.37 -2.78 31.24
N ALA A 130 -2.70 -2.82 31.14
CA ALA A 130 -3.40 -3.11 29.88
C ALA A 130 -4.48 -2.09 29.48
N GLU A 131 -4.31 -0.80 29.78
CA GLU A 131 -5.27 0.27 29.43
C GLU A 131 -4.65 1.41 28.61
N TRP A 132 -3.96 1.10 27.51
CA TRP A 132 -3.42 2.13 26.59
C TRP A 132 -4.02 2.10 25.19
N TRP A 133 -5.07 1.31 24.94
CA TRP A 133 -5.62 1.13 23.58
C TRP A 133 -7.08 1.55 23.40
N MET A 134 -7.77 2.03 24.44
CA MET A 134 -9.19 2.40 24.36
C MET A 134 -9.51 3.74 25.02
N ASP A 135 -8.73 4.79 24.76
CA ASP A 135 -9.21 6.15 25.03
C ASP A 135 -8.68 7.15 24.01
N GLY A 136 -9.45 7.32 22.93
CA GLY A 136 -9.42 8.53 22.11
C GLY A 136 -10.73 9.28 22.35
N PRO A 137 -10.73 10.58 22.72
CA PRO A 137 -11.94 11.27 23.13
C PRO A 137 -12.77 11.70 21.92
N SER A 138 -14.08 11.42 21.98
CA SER A 138 -15.09 11.99 21.08
C SER A 138 -15.79 13.17 21.77
N PRO A 139 -16.03 14.30 21.09
CA PRO A 139 -16.53 15.52 21.74
C PRO A 139 -18.05 15.55 21.74
N SER A 140 -18.66 15.55 22.92
CA SER A 140 -20.04 16.02 23.08
C SER A 140 -20.20 16.62 24.47
N GLY A 141 -20.48 17.92 24.51
CA GLY A 141 -20.42 18.72 25.72
C GLY A 141 -21.51 18.44 26.75
N ARG A 142 -21.28 18.99 27.94
CA ARG A 142 -22.32 19.61 28.76
C ARG A 142 -21.69 20.52 29.81
N GLU A 143 -22.39 21.62 30.02
CA GLU A 143 -22.13 22.74 30.92
C GLU A 143 -22.10 22.33 32.40
N GLU A 144 -21.28 23.02 33.19
CA GLU A 144 -21.58 23.56 34.54
C GLU A 144 -20.38 24.44 34.93
N LEU A 145 -20.41 25.78 34.83
CA LEU A 145 -21.11 26.80 35.62
C LEU A 145 -20.61 26.95 37.06
N VAL A 146 -20.33 28.22 37.42
CA VAL A 146 -20.12 28.84 38.76
C VAL A 146 -18.66 28.84 39.25
N ASP A 147 -17.94 29.96 39.10
CA ASP A 147 -17.94 31.22 39.91
C ASP A 147 -16.72 31.14 40.86
N GLY A 148 -15.75 32.04 40.93
CA GLY A 148 -15.66 33.44 40.57
C GLY A 148 -14.88 34.10 41.72
N ARG A 149 -13.67 34.61 41.45
CA ARG A 149 -13.12 35.82 42.09
C ARG A 149 -11.79 36.25 41.48
N GLU A 150 -11.79 37.53 41.17
CA GLU A 150 -10.77 38.40 40.58
C GLU A 150 -9.51 38.50 41.43
N GLU A 151 -8.35 38.69 40.79
CA GLU A 151 -7.51 39.90 40.91
C GLU A 151 -6.78 40.10 39.55
N LEU A 152 -7.06 41.12 38.74
CA LEU A 152 -6.77 42.57 38.81
C LEU A 152 -5.41 42.95 38.21
N MET A 153 -5.46 43.54 36.99
CA MET A 153 -4.52 44.50 36.34
C MET A 153 -3.05 44.06 36.14
N ASP A 154 -2.33 44.39 35.06
CA ASP A 154 -2.27 45.56 34.17
C ASP A 154 -1.45 45.07 32.93
N GLY A 155 -1.80 45.27 31.66
CA GLY A 155 -1.83 46.56 30.98
C GLY A 155 -0.55 46.83 30.18
N ARG A 156 -0.63 46.73 28.83
CA ARG A 156 0.00 47.63 27.80
C ARG A 156 1.55 47.59 27.67
N GLU A 157 2.22 47.79 26.53
CA GLU A 157 2.06 48.55 25.26
C GLU A 157 2.80 47.80 24.12
N GLU A 158 2.22 47.68 22.92
CA GLU A 158 2.52 48.45 21.68
C GLU A 158 4.01 48.57 21.27
N LEU A 159 4.37 47.88 20.18
CA LEU A 159 4.85 48.44 18.89
C LEU A 159 5.04 47.34 17.83
#